data_AF-A0A221P0R6-F1
#
_entry.id   AF-A0A221P0R6-F1
#
_cell.length_a   1.000
_cell.length_b   1.000
_cell.length_c   1.000
_cell.angle_alpha   90.00
_cell.angle_beta   90.00
_cell.angle_gamma   90.00
#
_symmetry.space_group_name_H-M   'P 1'
#
loop_
_entity.id
_entity.type
_entity.pdbx_description
1 polymer ?
#
loop_
_entity_poly.entity_id
_entity_poly.type
_entity_poly.pdbx_seq_one_letter_code
_entity_poly.pdbx_strand_id
1 'polypeptide(L)' 'MTVLEDRIAMAESDDESTLDEMFERLEKMPVPEGYKVEIVEGTVYKAPQRDTHWEIIADIYEQLRTKSPRKRVKSDVRID' A
#
# COMPACT_ATOMS: atom_id res chain seq x y z
N MET A 1 28.08 -8.31 9.55
CA MET A 1 27.91 -6.86 9.73
C MET A 1 26.50 -6.54 9.28
N THR A 2 25.74 -5.93 10.18
CA THR A 2 24.28 -5.92 10.30
C THR A 2 23.60 -5.02 9.26
N VAL A 3 22.52 -5.52 8.65
CA VAL A 3 21.60 -4.72 7.82
C VAL A 3 20.17 -5.12 8.19
N LEU A 4 19.76 -4.81 9.42
CA LEU A 4 18.44 -5.12 9.97
C LEU A 4 17.91 -3.99 10.88
N GLU A 5 18.19 -2.72 10.55
CA GLU A 5 17.76 -1.60 11.43
C GLU A 5 16.86 -0.58 10.74
N ASP A 6 16.51 -0.77 9.46
CA ASP A 6 15.64 0.16 8.72
C ASP A 6 14.28 -0.50 8.41
N ARG A 7 13.72 -1.17 9.42
CA ARG A 7 12.34 -1.67 9.39
C ARG A 7 11.46 -0.60 10.02
N ILE A 8 10.40 -0.20 9.33
CA ILE A 8 9.32 0.56 9.96
C ILE A 8 8.78 -0.36 11.06
N ALA A 9 9.05 -0.01 12.32
CA ALA A 9 8.52 -0.75 13.44
C ALA A 9 6.99 -0.69 13.33
N MET A 10 6.37 -1.82 13.02
CA MET A 10 4.93 -1.99 13.15
C MET A 10 4.63 -1.69 14.61
N ALA A 11 3.89 -0.60 14.86
CA ALA A 11 3.56 -0.20 16.21
C ALA A 11 2.81 -1.35 16.88
N GLU A 12 3.32 -1.87 17.99
CA GLU A 12 2.54 -2.75 18.85
C GLU A 12 1.44 -1.90 19.46
N SER A 13 0.27 -1.92 18.81
CA SER A 13 -0.90 -1.18 19.26
C SER A 13 -1.70 -2.06 20.20
N ASP A 14 -1.53 -1.84 21.51
CA ASP A 14 -2.29 -2.45 22.60
C ASP A 14 -3.77 -1.98 22.66
N ASP A 15 -4.27 -1.19 21.70
CA ASP A 15 -5.59 -0.53 21.80
C ASP A 15 -6.44 -0.45 20.51
N GLU A 16 -6.12 -1.18 19.45
CA GLU A 16 -6.89 -1.13 18.18
C GLU A 16 -7.14 -2.55 17.65
N SER A 17 -8.34 -2.83 17.10
CA SER A 17 -8.68 -4.13 16.51
C SER A 17 -7.53 -4.66 15.66
N THR A 18 -7.17 -5.94 15.82
CA THR A 18 -6.05 -6.54 15.09
C THR A 18 -6.20 -6.29 13.59
N LEU A 19 -5.08 -6.03 12.89
CA LEU A 19 -5.11 -5.75 11.45
C LEU A 19 -5.90 -6.82 10.67
N ASP A 20 -5.82 -8.08 11.10
CA ASP A 20 -6.57 -9.20 10.54
C ASP A 20 -8.09 -9.01 10.62
N GLU A 21 -8.62 -8.55 11.76
CA GLU A 21 -10.06 -8.26 11.90
C GLU A 21 -10.50 -7.12 10.97
N MET A 22 -9.62 -6.15 10.74
CA MET A 22 -9.89 -5.04 9.83
C MET A 22 -9.90 -5.50 8.36
N PHE A 23 -8.99 -6.40 7.98
CA PHE A 23 -9.01 -7.05 6.67
C PHE A 23 -10.26 -7.91 6.47
N GLU A 24 -10.65 -8.71 7.45
CA GLU A 24 -11.90 -9.49 7.39
C GLU A 24 -13.13 -8.59 7.20
N ARG A 25 -13.17 -7.43 7.87
CA ARG A 25 -14.25 -6.46 7.69
C ARG A 25 -14.24 -5.87 6.28
N LEU A 26 -13.06 -5.60 5.70
CA LEU A 26 -12.95 -5.13 4.33
C LEU A 26 -13.47 -6.15 3.32
N GLU A 27 -13.17 -7.43 3.49
CA GLU A 27 -13.69 -8.50 2.62
C GLU A 27 -15.22 -8.61 2.66
N LYS A 28 -15.82 -8.33 3.82
CA LYS A 28 -17.27 -8.36 4.03
C LYS A 28 -17.95 -7.05 3.63
N MET A 29 -17.20 -5.97 3.44
CA MET A 29 -17.73 -4.68 3.00
C MET A 29 -17.94 -4.67 1.49
N PRO A 30 -19.10 -4.18 0.99
CA PRO A 30 -19.27 -3.95 -0.44
C PRO A 30 -18.41 -2.74 -0.85
N VAL A 31 -17.17 -3.00 -1.25
CA VAL A 31 -16.31 -2.01 -1.88
C VAL A 31 -16.75 -1.91 -3.35
N PRO A 32 -17.21 -0.74 -3.82
CA PRO A 32 -17.56 -0.57 -5.22
C PRO A 32 -16.33 -0.79 -6.10
N GLU A 33 -16.53 -1.40 -7.27
CA GLU A 33 -15.45 -1.60 -8.24
C GLU A 33 -14.76 -0.28 -8.57
N GLY A 34 -13.43 -0.34 -8.75
CA GLY A 34 -12.62 0.84 -9.06
C GLY A 34 -12.32 1.72 -7.85
N TYR A 35 -12.58 1.28 -6.61
CA TYR A 35 -12.09 1.96 -5.41
C TYR A 35 -10.89 1.24 -4.81
N LYS A 36 -9.83 1.98 -4.54
CA LYS A 36 -8.71 1.55 -3.70
C LYS A 36 -9.09 1.76 -2.23
N VAL A 37 -8.79 0.78 -1.39
CA VAL A 37 -9.02 0.85 0.05
C VAL A 37 -7.71 0.63 0.79
N GLU A 38 -7.44 1.47 1.79
CA GLU A 38 -6.24 1.40 2.63
C GLU A 38 -6.63 1.52 4.10
N ILE A 39 -5.97 0.74 4.95
CA ILE A 39 -6.07 0.89 6.41
C ILE A 39 -4.82 1.61 6.87
N VAL A 40 -5.00 2.77 7.51
CA VAL A 40 -3.91 3.54 8.11
C VAL A 40 -4.31 3.83 9.55
N GLU A 41 -3.54 3.32 10.52
CA GLU A 41 -3.76 3.54 11.96
C GLU A 41 -5.22 3.28 12.37
N GLY A 42 -5.71 2.05 12.13
CA GLY A 42 -7.08 1.70 12.50
C GLY A 42 -8.18 2.36 11.65
N THR A 43 -7.84 3.22 10.68
CA THR A 43 -8.82 3.97 9.88
C THR A 43 -8.86 3.50 8.43
N VAL A 44 -10.07 3.24 7.92
CA VAL A 44 -10.31 2.82 6.53
C VAL A 44 -10.47 4.04 5.61
N TYR A 45 -9.54 4.21 4.68
CA TYR A 45 -9.56 5.21 3.62
C TYR A 45 -9.97 4.59 2.30
N LYS A 46 -10.82 5.28 1.54
CA LYS A 46 -11.29 4.84 0.20
C LYS A 46 -11.06 5.93 -0.83
N ALA A 47 -10.45 5.57 -1.95
CA ALA A 47 -10.18 6.50 -3.05
C ALA A 47 -10.66 5.92 -4.39
N PRO A 48 -11.37 6.70 -5.23
CA PRO A 48 -11.71 6.26 -6.57
C PRO A 48 -10.44 6.17 -7.43
N GLN A 49 -10.22 5.02 -8.04
CA GLN A 49 -9.15 4.79 -9.00
C GLN A 49 -9.59 5.35 -10.35
N ARG A 50 -9.00 6.50 -10.72
CA ARG A 50 -9.27 7.17 -12.00
C ARG A 50 -8.16 6.91 -13.00
N ASP A 51 -8.48 6.94 -14.28
CA ASP A 51 -7.50 6.82 -15.36
C ASP A 51 -6.34 7.83 -15.21
N THR A 52 -6.65 9.08 -14.85
CA THR A 52 -5.63 10.12 -14.59
C THR A 52 -4.64 9.71 -13.50
N HIS A 53 -5.07 8.97 -12.47
CA HIS A 53 -4.16 8.49 -11.44
C HIS A 53 -3.17 7.47 -12.00
N TRP A 54 -3.65 6.60 -12.90
CA TRP A 54 -2.79 5.67 -13.62
C TRP A 54 -1.81 6.38 -14.57
N GLU A 55 -2.26 7.37 -15.35
CA GLU A 55 -1.40 8.16 -16.24
C GLU A 55 -0.25 8.80 -15.48
N ILE A 56 -0.53 9.43 -14.33
CA ILE A 56 0.49 10.03 -13.46
C ILE A 56 1.49 8.98 -12.96
N ILE A 57 1.02 7.81 -12.51
CA ILE A 57 1.90 6.72 -12.07
C ILE A 57 2.80 6.27 -13.22
N ALA A 58 2.24 6.11 -14.43
CA ALA A 58 2.99 5.69 -15.60
C ALA A 58 4.07 6.70 -15.98
N ASP A 59 3.77 8.00 -15.97
CA ASP A 59 4.72 9.07 -16.27
C ASP A 59 5.89 9.10 -15.27
N ILE A 60 5.61 8.93 -13.99
CA ILE A 60 6.64 8.86 -12.94
C ILE A 60 7.47 7.57 -13.11
N TYR A 61 6.80 6.44 -13.32
CA TYR A 61 7.44 5.16 -13.54
C TYR A 61 8.43 5.22 -14.70
N GLU A 62 8.02 5.76 -15.84
CA GLU A 62 8.86 5.85 -17.04
C GLU A 62 10.09 6.74 -16.79
N GLN A 63 9.90 7.90 -16.15
CA GLN A 63 11.01 8.76 -15.75
C GLN A 63 12.02 8.04 -14.85
N LEU A 64 11.55 7.29 -13.86
CA LEU A 64 12.42 6.52 -12.95
C LEU A 64 13.16 5.40 -13.68
N ARG A 65 12.53 4.77 -14.68
CA ARG A 65 13.11 3.66 -15.45
C ARG A 65 14.32 4.07 -16.29
N THR A 66 14.44 5.35 -16.66
CA THR A 66 15.64 5.86 -17.35
C THR A 66 16.90 5.79 -16.48
N LYS A 67 16.75 5.89 -15.15
CA LYS A 67 17.86 5.93 -14.19
C LYS A 67 17.97 4.66 -13.34
N SER A 68 16.89 3.88 -13.23
CA SER A 68 16.79 2.73 -12.34
C SER A 68 16.31 1.45 -13.05
N PRO A 69 17.01 0.31 -12.85
CA PRO A 69 16.57 -0.98 -13.36
C PRO A 69 15.17 -1.35 -12.85
N ARG A 70 14.40 -2.10 -13.66
CA ARG A 70 12.99 -2.42 -13.39
C ARG A 70 12.76 -3.05 -12.02
N LYS A 71 13.70 -3.88 -11.57
CA LYS A 71 13.69 -4.54 -10.25
C LYS A 71 13.69 -3.56 -9.07
N ARG A 72 14.19 -2.33 -9.25
CA ARG A 72 14.26 -1.28 -8.21
C ARG A 72 13.09 -0.30 -8.25
N VAL A 73 12.25 -0.36 -9.29
CA VAL A 73 11.09 0.54 -9.51
C VAL A 73 9.78 -0.25 -9.46
N LYS A 74 9.83 -1.56 -9.22
CA LYS A 74 8.63 -2.39 -9.05
C LYS A 74 7.99 -2.01 -7.70
N SER A 75 6.76 -1.49 -7.72
CA SER A 75 5.91 -1.48 -6.54
C SER A 75 5.31 -2.88 -6.39
N ASP A 76 6.01 -3.74 -5.66
CA ASP A 76 5.45 -5.00 -5.20
C ASP A 76 5.08 -4.86 -3.74
N VAL A 77 4.13 -5.65 -3.27
CA VAL A 77 3.91 -5.78 -1.83
C VAL A 77 5.12 -6.54 -1.28
N ARG A 78 5.94 -5.89 -0.44
CA ARG A 78 6.84 -6.63 0.45
C ARG A 78 5.98 -7.17 1.57
N ILE A 79 5.61 -8.44 1.45
CA ILE A 79 5.05 -9.22 2.55
C ILE A 79 6.28 -9.82 3.25
N ASP A 80 6.69 -9.24 4.37
CA ASP A 80 7.59 -9.87 5.33
C ASP A 80 6.88 -10.16 6.64
#